data_AF-A0A815CEK8-F1
#
_entry.id   AF-A0A815CEK8-F1
#
_cell.length_a   1.000
_cell.length_b   1.000
_cell.length_c   1.000
_cell.angle_alpha   90.00
_cell.angle_beta   90.00
_cell.angle_gamma   90.00
#
_symmetry.space_group_name_H-M   'P 1'
#
loop_
_entity.id
_entity.type
_entity.pdbx_description
1 polymer ?
#
loop_
_entity_poly.entity_id
_entity_poly.type
_entity_poly.pdbx_seq_one_letter_code
_entity_poly.pdbx_strand_id
1 'polypeptide(L)'
;MTHMNKTSAIAEFFSEKSVFITGATGFIGKQLVEKLISSCPNIKNIYILVRPKRGHTVVERVKQLLSCPLFDPVRKTDPVFENKIKPIQGDILDPNFGINFDDEHLLIENCHIVFHSAATIKFNEALRLAIQMNVTPIRKLILLCHKMKKLQALIHVSTAYANCNRTNIGEMIYTPIIEPHKLIDASEWMDDSVFDVLTDKIIKDRPNTYTYTKSLAEYLLSEEGNNLPIAIIRPSIVGASWKEPFPGWIDNYNGLSGIYTAFGKGMLRTMLGNKNAAADLIPVDVVVNMMISIAWYTAVINQSKNIIVYHCCVNNCPLWDELARYAIQHVHENPFENPITIPDWTFTKNKFNFFIKRTVEELLPSYILDISMRLTGRKPRFVKLSDRINKAVRIVDFFSMHQWNFSNDNSLMLQNKMNAADLNLFGFETKNMNWSDYMKNYCIGIKVYLLREDLNQMVKCQKYIQKLKYLRRAIMFLIVTLIMRFCVKSTKLRNILSLFLRFVVNLRLSVQHYTVSGYSSK
;
A
#
# COMPACT_ATOMS: atom_id res chain seq x y z
N MET A 1 21.58 36.17 -19.52
CA MET A 1 21.65 34.74 -19.15
C MET A 1 22.47 34.64 -17.87
N THR A 2 21.80 34.80 -16.74
CA THR A 2 22.39 34.75 -15.40
C THR A 2 22.43 33.31 -14.92
N HIS A 3 23.59 32.89 -14.39
CA HIS A 3 23.83 31.57 -13.79
C HIS A 3 22.76 31.26 -12.73
N MET A 4 21.76 30.43 -13.06
CA MET A 4 20.77 29.93 -12.10
C MET A 4 21.38 28.78 -11.29
N ASN A 5 21.24 28.89 -9.96
CA ASN A 5 21.79 28.04 -8.91
C ASN A 5 21.81 26.54 -9.24
N LYS A 6 23.01 25.93 -9.17
CA LYS A 6 23.27 24.49 -9.38
C LYS A 6 22.92 23.60 -8.17
N THR A 7 22.42 24.17 -7.07
CA THR A 7 22.22 23.46 -5.79
C THR A 7 20.74 23.35 -5.44
N SER A 8 20.36 22.24 -4.79
CA SER A 8 19.00 22.02 -4.30
C SER A 8 18.76 22.83 -3.03
N ALA A 9 17.75 23.70 -3.06
CA ALA A 9 17.35 24.52 -1.92
C ALA A 9 16.74 23.65 -0.80
N ILE A 10 16.08 22.55 -1.17
CA ILE A 10 15.55 21.57 -0.21
C ILE A 10 16.71 20.88 0.52
N ALA A 11 17.72 20.38 -0.20
CA ALA A 11 18.87 19.73 0.43
C ALA A 11 19.64 20.70 1.35
N GLU A 12 19.84 21.94 0.90
CA GLU A 12 20.46 23.01 1.70
C GLU A 12 19.63 23.34 2.95
N PHE A 13 18.31 23.36 2.83
CA PHE A 13 17.41 23.56 3.97
C PHE A 13 17.60 22.49 5.06
N PHE A 14 17.90 21.24 4.71
CA PHE A 14 18.15 20.18 5.70
C PHE A 14 19.58 20.18 6.27
N SER A 15 20.49 20.99 5.72
CA SER A 15 21.87 21.10 6.20
C SER A 15 21.91 21.57 7.65
N GLU A 16 22.71 20.90 8.48
CA GLU A 16 22.88 21.14 9.92
C GLU A 16 21.59 21.04 10.76
N LYS A 17 20.48 20.59 10.17
CA LYS A 17 19.21 20.40 10.88
C LYS A 17 19.10 19.01 11.48
N SER A 18 18.32 18.93 12.55
CA SER A 18 17.96 17.66 13.17
C SER A 18 16.48 17.36 12.98
N VAL A 19 16.16 16.11 12.66
CA VAL A 19 14.82 15.64 12.30
C VAL A 19 14.36 14.60 13.31
N PHE A 20 13.10 14.65 13.73
CA PHE A 20 12.47 13.60 14.54
C PHE A 20 11.42 12.85 13.74
N ILE A 21 11.52 11.52 13.70
CA ILE A 21 10.64 10.66 12.92
C ILE A 21 9.96 9.65 13.84
N THR A 22 8.64 9.72 13.92
CA THR A 22 7.82 8.63 14.47
C THR A 22 7.44 7.67 13.35
N GLY A 23 7.41 6.37 13.64
CA GLY A 23 7.12 5.35 12.62
C GLY A 23 8.30 5.06 11.68
N ALA A 24 9.52 5.49 12.04
CA ALA A 24 10.74 5.26 11.27
C ALA A 24 11.02 3.78 10.94
N THR A 25 10.54 2.85 11.78
CA THR A 25 10.69 1.41 11.55
C THR A 25 9.67 0.83 10.56
N GLY A 26 8.69 1.62 10.12
CA GLY A 26 7.69 1.25 9.12
C GLY A 26 8.19 1.44 7.69
N PHE A 27 7.37 1.05 6.72
CA PHE A 27 7.73 1.06 5.29
C PHE A 27 8.10 2.47 4.77
N ILE A 28 7.19 3.44 4.91
CA ILE A 28 7.44 4.84 4.54
C ILE A 28 8.58 5.43 5.38
N GLY A 29 8.62 5.12 6.67
CA GLY A 29 9.63 5.64 7.60
C GLY A 29 11.06 5.23 7.23
N LYS A 30 11.28 3.98 6.84
CA LYS A 30 12.60 3.51 6.38
C LYS A 30 13.04 4.22 5.11
N GLN A 31 12.15 4.33 4.13
CA GLN A 31 12.41 5.06 2.89
C GLN A 31 12.72 6.54 3.17
N LEU A 32 12.01 7.17 4.11
CA LEU A 32 12.27 8.55 4.52
C LEU A 32 13.66 8.71 5.14
N VAL A 33 14.06 7.80 6.03
CA VAL A 33 15.40 7.82 6.63
C VAL A 33 16.46 7.64 5.56
N GLU A 34 16.31 6.67 4.66
CA GLU A 34 17.25 6.45 3.55
C GLU A 34 17.36 7.70 2.67
N LYS A 35 16.23 8.27 2.25
CA LYS A 35 16.19 9.43 1.35
C LYS A 35 16.83 10.67 1.98
N LEU A 36 16.56 10.94 3.26
CA LEU A 36 17.18 12.05 3.97
C LEU A 36 18.70 11.91 4.03
N ILE A 37 19.21 10.69 4.23
CA ILE A 37 20.66 10.46 4.31
C ILE A 37 21.31 10.52 2.93
N SER A 38 20.68 9.94 1.91
CA SER A 38 21.23 9.90 0.55
C SER A 38 21.21 11.28 -0.11
N SER A 39 20.15 12.07 0.11
CA SER A 39 19.91 13.32 -0.61
C SER A 39 20.21 14.58 0.20
N CYS A 40 20.34 14.49 1.54
CA CYS A 40 20.72 15.59 2.41
C CYS A 40 21.97 15.22 3.24
N PRO A 41 23.16 15.11 2.61
CA PRO A 41 24.36 14.55 3.26
C PRO A 41 24.83 15.33 4.49
N ASN A 42 24.54 16.63 4.56
CA ASN A 42 24.90 17.52 5.67
C ASN A 42 23.82 17.57 6.77
N ILE A 43 22.84 16.68 6.76
CA ILE A 43 21.87 16.57 7.85
C ILE A 43 22.60 16.19 9.15
N LYS A 44 22.29 16.88 10.25
CA LYS A 44 23.02 16.76 11.51
C LYS A 44 22.65 15.48 12.27
N ASN A 45 21.38 15.32 12.61
CA ASN A 45 20.88 14.16 13.33
C ASN A 45 19.48 13.76 12.83
N ILE A 46 19.22 12.46 12.79
CA ILE A 46 17.90 11.88 12.55
C ILE A 46 17.53 11.10 13.81
N TYR A 47 16.69 11.72 14.64
CA TYR A 47 16.10 11.11 15.81
C TYR A 47 14.96 10.18 15.38
N ILE A 48 15.03 8.89 15.73
CA ILE A 48 14.00 7.91 15.37
C ILE A 48 13.34 7.35 16.63
N LEU A 49 12.02 7.46 16.72
CA LEU A 49 11.27 6.85 17.82
C LEU A 49 11.19 5.33 17.62
N VAL A 50 11.72 4.57 18.57
CA VAL A 50 11.79 3.11 18.52
C VAL A 50 11.11 2.51 19.75
N ARG A 51 10.02 1.79 19.50
CA ARG A 51 9.29 1.05 20.52
C ARG A 51 10.15 -0.06 21.17
N PRO A 52 10.13 -0.25 22.49
CA PRO A 52 10.77 -1.43 23.09
C PRO A 52 10.10 -2.72 22.61
N LYS A 53 10.86 -3.80 22.43
CA LYS A 53 10.32 -5.13 22.10
C LYS A 53 10.94 -6.16 23.03
N ARG A 54 10.13 -7.05 23.61
CA ARG A 54 10.62 -8.10 24.52
C ARG A 54 11.79 -8.85 23.87
N GLY A 55 12.93 -8.89 24.57
CA GLY A 55 14.13 -9.59 24.14
C GLY A 55 15.04 -8.85 23.14
N HIS A 56 14.73 -7.60 22.75
CA HIS A 56 15.61 -6.79 21.90
C HIS A 56 15.82 -5.39 22.45
N THR A 57 17.08 -4.97 22.52
CA THR A 57 17.43 -3.59 22.88
C THR A 57 17.06 -2.62 21.75
N VAL A 58 16.89 -1.34 22.06
CA VAL A 58 16.64 -0.31 21.05
C VAL A 58 17.77 -0.25 20.02
N VAL A 59 19.02 -0.39 20.47
CA VAL A 59 20.22 -0.42 19.62
C VAL A 59 20.18 -1.60 18.64
N GLU A 60 19.83 -2.80 19.10
CA GLU A 60 19.66 -3.97 18.23
C GLU A 60 18.57 -3.76 17.18
N ARG A 61 17.44 -3.16 17.57
CA ARG A 61 16.35 -2.85 16.65
C ARG A 61 16.79 -1.87 15.56
N VAL A 62 17.60 -0.88 15.90
CA VAL A 62 18.17 0.06 14.92
C VAL A 62 19.16 -0.66 14.01
N LYS A 63 20.08 -1.47 14.54
CA LYS A 63 21.00 -2.28 13.72
C LYS A 63 20.25 -3.17 12.73
N GLN A 64 19.18 -3.83 13.16
CA GLN A 64 18.33 -4.64 12.28
C GLN A 64 17.60 -3.80 11.22
N LEU A 65 17.20 -2.57 11.55
CA LEU A 65 16.60 -1.66 10.58
C LEU A 65 17.62 -1.29 9.50
N LEU A 66 18.83 -0.93 9.91
CA LEU A 66 19.91 -0.47 9.02
C LEU A 66 20.56 -1.60 8.21
N SER A 67 20.39 -2.85 8.62
CA SER A 67 20.77 -4.03 7.83
C SER A 67 19.82 -4.32 6.66
N CYS A 68 18.72 -3.56 6.51
CA CYS A 68 17.81 -3.70 5.38
C CYS A 68 18.52 -3.37 4.05
N PRO A 69 18.27 -4.13 2.96
CA PRO A 69 18.86 -3.84 1.65
C PRO A 69 18.58 -2.44 1.12
N LEU A 70 17.53 -1.79 1.63
CA LEU A 70 17.23 -0.38 1.35
C LEU A 70 18.45 0.53 1.57
N PHE A 71 19.22 0.30 2.64
CA PHE A 71 20.35 1.14 3.01
C PHE A 71 21.66 0.76 2.31
N ASP A 72 21.68 -0.31 1.49
CA ASP A 72 22.91 -0.78 0.84
C ASP A 72 23.55 0.29 -0.08
N PRO A 73 22.80 1.09 -0.86
CA PRO A 73 23.38 2.17 -1.67
C PRO A 73 24.08 3.22 -0.80
N VAL A 74 23.42 3.69 0.26
CA VAL A 74 24.00 4.68 1.19
C VAL A 74 25.19 4.10 1.93
N ARG A 75 25.14 2.84 2.37
CA ARG A 75 26.26 2.18 3.05
C ARG A 75 27.52 2.12 2.19
N LYS A 76 27.38 2.04 0.86
CA LYS A 76 28.50 2.07 -0.09
C LYS A 76 29.09 3.47 -0.25
N THR A 77 28.28 4.53 -0.14
CA THR A 77 28.71 5.91 -0.38
C THR A 77 29.14 6.65 0.89
N ASP A 78 28.49 6.40 2.02
CA ASP A 78 28.80 6.96 3.35
C ASP A 78 28.80 5.83 4.38
N PRO A 79 29.94 5.14 4.61
CA PRO A 79 30.00 4.00 5.53
C PRO A 79 29.71 4.35 7.00
N VAL A 80 29.75 5.63 7.37
CA VAL A 80 29.55 6.12 8.74
C VAL A 80 28.19 6.81 8.92
N PHE A 81 27.29 6.67 7.94
CA PHE A 81 25.96 7.30 7.95
C PHE A 81 25.14 6.97 9.20
N GLU A 82 25.35 5.79 9.79
CA GLU A 82 24.68 5.34 11.00
C GLU A 82 24.90 6.31 12.18
N ASN A 83 26.03 7.04 12.21
CA ASN A 83 26.32 8.03 13.25
C ASN A 83 25.31 9.18 13.28
N LYS A 84 24.66 9.48 12.16
CA LYS A 84 23.61 10.50 12.06
C LYS A 84 22.29 10.03 12.69
N ILE A 85 22.12 8.72 12.88
CA ILE A 85 20.87 8.13 13.37
C ILE A 85 20.92 7.99 14.89
N LYS A 86 20.00 8.66 15.58
CA LYS A 86 19.92 8.70 17.03
C LYS A 86 18.63 8.02 17.49
N PRO A 87 18.68 6.81 18.07
CA PRO A 87 17.49 6.18 18.61
C PRO A 87 16.92 6.95 19.80
N ILE A 88 15.61 7.14 19.81
CA ILE A 88 14.85 7.60 20.98
C ILE A 88 13.93 6.45 21.40
N GLN A 89 14.08 5.97 22.63
CA GLN A 89 13.19 4.93 23.14
C GLN A 89 11.81 5.51 23.43
N GLY A 90 10.76 4.86 22.94
CA GLY A 90 9.39 5.24 23.28
C GLY A 90 8.31 4.56 22.46
N ASP A 91 7.08 4.59 22.96
CA ASP A 91 5.86 4.12 22.28
C ASP A 91 4.82 5.24 22.28
N ILE A 92 4.21 5.49 21.12
CA ILE A 92 3.16 6.50 20.95
C ILE A 92 1.94 6.27 21.86
N LEU A 93 1.75 5.01 22.30
CA LEU A 93 0.69 4.61 23.22
C LEU A 93 0.95 5.07 24.66
N ASP A 94 2.21 5.23 25.06
CA ASP A 94 2.60 5.59 26.43
C ASP A 94 2.40 7.09 26.69
N PRO A 95 2.22 7.51 27.96
CA PRO A 95 2.25 8.92 28.34
C PRO A 95 3.55 9.59 27.83
N ASN A 96 3.44 10.78 27.24
CA ASN A 96 4.58 11.50 26.63
C ASN A 96 5.42 10.64 25.67
N PHE A 97 4.78 9.72 24.95
CA PHE A 97 5.40 8.72 24.08
C PHE A 97 6.39 7.77 24.78
N GLY A 98 6.39 7.69 26.10
CA GLY A 98 7.35 6.89 26.87
C GLY A 98 8.80 7.35 26.69
N ILE A 99 9.01 8.59 26.23
CA ILE A 99 10.33 9.20 26.06
C ILE A 99 10.83 9.60 27.45
N ASN A 100 12.10 9.29 27.74
CA ASN A 100 12.72 9.71 29.00
C ASN A 100 13.02 11.22 29.00
N PHE A 101 13.30 11.78 30.18
CA PHE A 101 13.51 13.22 30.34
C PHE A 101 14.68 13.76 29.49
N ASP A 102 15.80 13.04 29.43
CA ASP A 102 17.00 13.48 28.71
C ASP A 102 16.78 13.52 27.19
N ASP A 103 16.12 12.49 26.65
CA ASP A 103 15.74 12.42 25.24
C ASP A 103 14.66 13.45 24.89
N GLU A 104 13.68 13.68 25.77
CA GLU A 104 12.69 14.74 25.57
C GLU A 104 13.36 16.11 25.51
N HIS A 105 14.28 16.40 26.45
CA HIS A 105 15.05 17.63 26.47
C HIS A 105 15.94 17.77 25.21
N LEU A 106 16.59 16.69 24.78
CA LEU A 106 17.37 16.65 23.55
C LEU A 106 16.53 17.06 22.33
N LEU A 107 15.32 16.51 22.20
CA LEU A 107 14.38 16.83 21.13
C LEU A 107 13.91 18.29 21.21
N ILE A 108 13.58 18.77 22.41
CA ILE A 108 13.14 20.16 22.66
C ILE A 108 14.19 21.18 22.21
N GLU A 109 15.47 20.94 22.53
CA GLU A 109 16.56 21.88 22.25
C GLU A 109 17.07 21.82 20.80
N ASN A 110 16.93 20.68 20.12
CA ASN A 110 17.66 20.42 18.87
C ASN A 110 16.81 20.04 17.67
N CYS A 111 15.55 19.61 17.85
CA CYS A 111 14.72 19.18 16.73
C CYS A 111 14.19 20.39 15.92
N HIS A 112 14.30 20.30 14.59
CA HIS A 112 13.84 21.32 13.66
C HIS A 112 12.65 20.86 12.83
N ILE A 113 12.62 19.58 12.43
CA ILE A 113 11.55 19.02 11.60
C ILE A 113 11.02 17.75 12.25
N VAL A 114 9.71 17.62 12.33
CA VAL A 114 9.03 16.41 12.82
C VAL A 114 8.26 15.76 11.68
N PHE A 115 8.52 14.48 11.43
CA PHE A 115 7.69 13.64 10.56
C PHE A 115 6.91 12.65 11.42
N HIS A 116 5.59 12.78 11.41
CA HIS A 116 4.70 11.87 12.10
C HIS A 116 4.07 10.86 11.15
N SER A 117 4.66 9.65 11.10
CA SER A 117 4.21 8.54 10.25
C SER A 117 3.78 7.30 11.08
N ALA A 118 3.87 7.38 12.41
CA ALA A 118 3.42 6.29 13.27
C ALA A 118 1.88 6.18 13.23
N ALA A 119 1.37 5.04 12.80
CA ALA A 119 -0.06 4.71 12.83
C ALA A 119 -0.25 3.20 12.75
N THR A 120 -1.40 2.71 13.19
CA THR A 120 -1.85 1.38 12.76
C THR A 120 -2.34 1.45 11.32
N ILE A 121 -1.87 0.52 10.49
CA ILE A 121 -2.35 0.32 9.12
C ILE A 121 -3.23 -0.93 9.02
N LYS A 122 -3.61 -1.52 10.16
CA LYS A 122 -4.60 -2.58 10.20
C LYS A 122 -5.98 -1.96 10.05
N PHE A 123 -6.63 -2.27 8.94
CA PHE A 123 -7.93 -1.71 8.60
C PHE A 123 -9.06 -2.19 9.52
N ASN A 124 -9.01 -3.41 10.05
CA ASN A 124 -10.08 -4.00 10.85
C ASN A 124 -9.76 -4.05 12.36
N GLU A 125 -9.18 -2.97 12.87
CA GLU A 125 -8.93 -2.86 14.31
C GLU A 125 -10.20 -2.39 15.04
N ALA A 126 -10.41 -2.86 16.27
CA ALA A 126 -11.47 -2.34 17.13
C ALA A 126 -11.35 -0.82 17.25
N LEU A 127 -12.47 -0.09 17.20
CA LEU A 127 -12.47 1.37 17.10
C LEU A 127 -11.71 2.02 18.26
N ARG A 128 -11.84 1.47 19.48
CA ARG A 128 -11.12 1.93 20.67
C ARG A 128 -9.62 1.94 20.45
N LEU A 129 -9.10 0.79 20.02
CA LEU A 129 -7.67 0.66 19.78
C LEU A 129 -7.22 1.53 18.58
N ALA A 130 -8.06 1.69 17.56
CA ALA A 130 -7.78 2.60 16.46
C ALA A 130 -7.71 4.08 16.93
N ILE A 131 -8.58 4.52 17.84
CA ILE A 131 -8.53 5.85 18.46
C ILE A 131 -7.25 6.01 19.28
N GLN A 132 -6.93 5.04 20.14
CA GLN A 132 -5.72 5.06 20.97
C GLN A 132 -4.42 5.07 20.15
N MET A 133 -4.40 4.45 18.96
CA MET A 133 -3.23 4.38 18.10
C MET A 133 -3.09 5.56 17.13
N ASN A 134 -4.20 6.15 16.67
CA ASN A 134 -4.15 7.14 15.57
C ASN A 134 -4.62 8.55 15.98
N VAL A 135 -5.44 8.69 17.02
CA VAL A 135 -6.04 9.96 17.44
C VAL A 135 -5.39 10.47 18.71
N THR A 136 -5.42 9.70 19.81
CA THR A 136 -4.84 10.11 21.10
C THR A 136 -3.36 10.52 21.02
N PRO A 137 -2.49 9.85 20.22
CA PRO A 137 -1.08 10.23 20.09
C PRO A 137 -0.86 11.61 19.48
N ILE A 138 -1.83 12.16 18.74
CA ILE A 138 -1.74 13.49 18.14
C ILE A 138 -1.67 14.57 19.22
N ARG A 139 -2.45 14.46 20.30
CA ARG A 139 -2.40 15.41 21.43
C ARG A 139 -1.00 15.44 22.04
N LYS A 140 -0.45 14.25 22.30
CA LYS A 140 0.90 14.08 22.87
C LYS A 140 1.98 14.65 21.93
N LEU A 141 1.82 14.43 20.62
CA LEU A 141 2.70 15.00 19.59
C LEU A 141 2.67 16.53 19.62
N ILE A 142 1.48 17.12 19.62
CA ILE A 142 1.26 18.57 19.66
C ILE A 142 1.90 19.16 20.91
N LEU A 143 1.67 18.56 22.08
CA LEU A 143 2.27 18.98 23.36
C LEU A 143 3.80 18.95 23.32
N LEU A 144 4.40 17.90 22.75
CA LEU A 144 5.86 17.83 22.57
C LEU A 144 6.35 18.91 21.60
N CYS A 145 5.68 19.08 20.47
CA CYS A 145 6.04 20.07 19.45
C CYS A 145 5.95 21.51 19.96
N HIS A 146 4.99 21.84 20.83
CA HIS A 146 4.92 23.16 21.47
C HIS A 146 6.12 23.49 22.35
N LYS A 147 6.75 22.48 22.95
CA LYS A 147 7.96 22.67 23.77
C LYS A 147 9.20 22.87 22.91
N MET A 148 9.21 22.42 21.65
CA MET A 148 10.40 22.45 20.79
C MET A 148 10.78 23.88 20.38
N LYS A 149 12.00 24.29 20.76
CA LYS A 149 12.48 25.67 20.58
C LYS A 149 12.83 26.03 19.14
N LYS A 150 13.15 25.03 18.31
CA LYS A 150 13.65 25.20 16.93
C LYS A 150 12.72 24.62 15.88
N LEU A 151 11.49 24.26 16.24
CA LEU A 151 10.56 23.60 15.33
C LEU A 151 10.20 24.53 14.15
N GLN A 152 10.47 24.05 12.94
CA GLN A 152 10.23 24.74 11.68
C GLN A 152 9.15 24.05 10.83
N ALA A 153 8.96 22.74 10.97
CA ALA A 153 7.90 22.01 10.27
C ALA A 153 7.46 20.75 11.03
N LEU A 154 6.16 20.50 11.08
CA LEU A 154 5.54 19.27 11.52
C LEU A 154 4.70 18.67 10.37
N ILE A 155 5.15 17.53 9.85
CA ILE A 155 4.50 16.84 8.73
C ILE A 155 3.76 15.61 9.24
N HIS A 156 2.44 15.63 9.16
CA HIS A 156 1.58 14.50 9.53
C HIS A 156 1.21 13.65 8.31
N VAL A 157 1.46 12.34 8.38
CA VAL A 157 1.06 11.39 7.33
C VAL A 157 -0.34 10.85 7.62
N SER A 158 -1.30 11.28 6.81
CA SER A 158 -2.66 10.77 6.77
C SER A 158 -2.85 9.81 5.58
N THR A 159 -3.99 9.86 4.89
CA THR A 159 -4.29 9.07 3.69
C THR A 159 -5.33 9.76 2.83
N ALA A 160 -5.23 9.64 1.51
CA ALA A 160 -6.22 10.17 0.57
C ALA A 160 -7.63 9.64 0.87
N TYR A 161 -7.71 8.42 1.40
CA TYR A 161 -8.97 7.76 1.76
C TYR A 161 -9.55 8.19 3.11
N ALA A 162 -8.95 9.17 3.80
CA ALA A 162 -9.44 9.65 5.09
C ALA A 162 -10.84 10.23 4.96
N ASN A 163 -11.29 10.63 3.77
CA ASN A 163 -12.65 11.12 3.51
C ASN A 163 -13.36 10.34 2.39
N CYS A 164 -13.06 9.04 2.28
CA CYS A 164 -13.57 8.14 1.23
C CYS A 164 -15.09 7.91 1.24
N ASN A 165 -15.82 8.42 2.25
CA ASN A 165 -17.29 8.52 2.23
C ASN A 165 -17.80 9.59 1.24
N ARG A 166 -16.91 10.37 0.64
CA ARG A 166 -17.18 11.34 -0.42
C ARG A 166 -16.53 10.86 -1.72
N THR A 167 -17.08 11.24 -2.87
CA THR A 167 -16.46 10.95 -4.17
C THR A 167 -15.42 11.99 -4.56
N ASN A 168 -15.73 13.27 -4.38
CA ASN A 168 -14.81 14.38 -4.60
C ASN A 168 -14.19 14.79 -3.27
N ILE A 169 -12.86 14.72 -3.17
CA ILE A 169 -12.12 14.97 -1.94
C ILE A 169 -11.11 16.08 -2.23
N GLY A 170 -11.30 17.20 -1.54
CA GLY A 170 -10.48 18.40 -1.61
C GLY A 170 -9.32 18.39 -0.62
N GLU A 171 -8.31 19.20 -0.90
CA GLU A 171 -7.14 19.45 -0.05
C GLU A 171 -7.48 20.40 1.12
N MET A 172 -8.45 19.98 1.93
CA MET A 172 -8.93 20.68 3.11
C MET A 172 -9.20 19.70 4.24
N ILE A 173 -9.20 20.19 5.48
CA ILE A 173 -9.62 19.42 6.65
C ILE A 173 -11.14 19.44 6.72
N TYR A 174 -11.74 18.27 6.90
CA TYR A 174 -13.19 18.12 6.98
C TYR A 174 -13.62 18.00 8.44
N THR A 175 -14.62 18.79 8.84
CA THR A 175 -15.20 18.71 10.18
C THR A 175 -15.86 17.34 10.41
N PRO A 176 -15.51 16.62 11.47
CA PRO A 176 -16.13 15.34 11.79
C PRO A 176 -17.53 15.53 12.37
N ILE A 177 -18.36 14.49 12.26
CA ILE A 177 -19.73 14.50 12.83
C ILE A 177 -19.68 14.48 14.36
N ILE A 178 -18.70 13.76 14.92
CA ILE A 178 -18.47 13.66 16.35
C ILE A 178 -17.09 14.26 16.62
N GLU A 179 -17.02 15.20 17.55
CA GLU A 179 -15.77 15.81 17.98
C GLU A 179 -14.81 14.74 18.55
N PRO A 180 -13.50 14.77 18.21
CA PRO A 180 -12.54 13.77 18.67
C PRO A 180 -12.49 13.63 20.20
N HIS A 181 -12.61 14.73 20.94
CA HIS A 181 -12.58 14.73 22.41
C HIS A 181 -13.66 13.82 23.01
N LYS A 182 -14.90 13.94 22.54
CA LYS A 182 -16.02 13.12 23.01
C LYS A 182 -15.78 11.62 22.76
N LEU A 183 -15.10 11.28 21.66
CA LEU A 183 -14.75 9.90 21.33
C LEU A 183 -13.59 9.37 22.15
N ILE A 184 -12.59 10.21 22.42
CA ILE A 184 -11.47 9.86 23.30
C ILE A 184 -12.03 9.58 24.70
N ASP A 185 -12.81 10.49 25.26
CA ASP A 185 -13.42 10.34 26.58
C ASP A 185 -14.28 9.07 26.63
N ALA A 186 -15.19 8.89 25.66
CA ALA A 186 -16.02 7.69 25.56
C ALA A 186 -15.18 6.39 25.47
N SER A 187 -14.03 6.42 24.81
CA SER A 187 -13.16 5.25 24.68
C SER A 187 -12.45 4.86 25.98
N GLU A 188 -12.34 5.78 26.94
CA GLU A 188 -11.65 5.57 28.22
C GLU A 188 -12.57 4.96 29.30
N TRP A 189 -13.83 5.40 29.39
CA TRP A 189 -14.74 4.96 30.46
C TRP A 189 -15.77 3.91 30.03
N MET A 190 -16.11 3.80 28.74
CA MET A 190 -17.16 2.89 28.28
C MET A 190 -16.70 1.43 28.33
N ASP A 191 -17.62 0.48 28.40
CA ASP A 191 -17.28 -0.95 28.24
C ASP A 191 -17.01 -1.31 26.78
N ASP A 192 -16.08 -2.23 26.54
CA ASP A 192 -15.70 -2.68 25.18
C ASP A 192 -16.91 -3.20 24.39
N SER A 193 -17.77 -4.00 25.04
CA SER A 193 -18.95 -4.60 24.38
C SER A 193 -19.95 -3.55 23.88
N VAL A 194 -20.12 -2.45 24.62
CA VAL A 194 -21.01 -1.35 24.24
C VAL A 194 -20.36 -0.51 23.13
N PHE A 195 -19.06 -0.24 23.26
CA PHE A 195 -18.30 0.54 22.29
C PHE A 195 -18.24 -0.14 20.91
N ASP A 196 -18.11 -1.48 20.89
CA ASP A 196 -18.13 -2.27 19.67
C ASP A 196 -19.50 -2.22 18.98
N VAL A 197 -20.61 -2.30 19.73
CA VAL A 197 -21.97 -2.16 19.16
C VAL A 197 -22.20 -0.77 18.56
N LEU A 198 -21.61 0.28 19.15
CA LEU A 198 -21.72 1.65 18.64
C LEU A 198 -20.79 1.93 17.46
N THR A 199 -19.77 1.11 17.23
CA THR A 199 -18.74 1.34 16.21
C THR A 199 -19.36 1.55 14.83
N ASP A 200 -20.30 0.71 14.41
CA ASP A 200 -20.97 0.82 13.10
C ASP A 200 -21.74 2.15 12.94
N LYS A 201 -22.35 2.64 14.03
CA LYS A 201 -23.05 3.93 14.04
C LYS A 201 -22.10 5.12 14.05
N ILE A 202 -20.90 4.96 14.61
CA ILE A 202 -19.88 6.01 14.69
C ILE A 202 -19.18 6.17 13.34
N ILE A 203 -18.74 5.07 12.71
CA ILE A 203 -18.01 5.12 11.44
C ILE A 203 -18.92 5.36 10.23
N LYS A 204 -20.22 5.05 10.34
CA LYS A 204 -21.27 5.26 9.32
C LYS A 204 -20.86 4.74 7.94
N ASP A 205 -20.77 5.62 6.96
CA ASP A 205 -20.55 5.31 5.55
C ASP A 205 -19.09 4.98 5.21
N ARG A 206 -18.23 4.86 6.22
CA ARG A 206 -16.81 4.58 6.04
C ARG A 206 -16.56 3.08 6.06
N PRO A 207 -15.65 2.58 5.21
CA PRO A 207 -15.43 1.14 5.06
C PRO A 207 -14.73 0.49 6.25
N ASN A 208 -14.05 1.29 7.08
CA ASN A 208 -13.25 0.78 8.19
C ASN A 208 -12.86 1.88 9.20
N THR A 209 -12.44 1.45 10.39
CA THR A 209 -12.02 2.32 11.51
C THR A 209 -10.75 3.12 11.19
N TYR A 210 -9.87 2.59 10.33
CA TYR A 210 -8.65 3.28 9.88
C TYR A 210 -8.94 4.61 9.16
N THR A 211 -9.80 4.58 8.14
CA THR A 211 -10.16 5.81 7.39
C THR A 211 -10.83 6.85 8.28
N TYR A 212 -11.66 6.41 9.22
CA TYR A 212 -12.32 7.29 10.17
C TYR A 212 -11.33 7.96 11.14
N THR A 213 -10.48 7.16 11.80
CA THR A 213 -9.51 7.69 12.79
C THR A 213 -8.46 8.59 12.17
N LYS A 214 -8.06 8.37 10.91
CA LYS A 214 -7.22 9.32 10.16
C LYS A 214 -7.91 10.67 9.95
N SER A 215 -9.20 10.70 9.61
CA SER A 215 -9.94 11.98 9.51
C SER A 215 -10.05 12.70 10.86
N LEU A 216 -10.24 11.96 11.96
CA LEU A 216 -10.28 12.55 13.30
C LEU A 216 -8.92 13.12 13.72
N ALA A 217 -7.83 12.44 13.38
CA ALA A 217 -6.47 12.91 13.65
C ALA A 217 -6.16 14.24 12.93
N GLU A 218 -6.57 14.38 11.68
CA GLU A 218 -6.43 15.63 10.92
C GLU A 218 -7.19 16.79 11.57
N TYR A 219 -8.44 16.55 11.98
CA TYR A 219 -9.24 17.57 12.64
C TYR A 219 -8.66 17.97 14.01
N LEU A 220 -8.18 16.99 14.78
CA LEU A 220 -7.55 17.26 16.07
C LEU A 220 -6.25 18.08 15.91
N LEU A 221 -5.48 17.86 14.83
CA LEU A 221 -4.34 18.71 14.48
C LEU A 221 -4.75 20.16 14.20
N SER A 222 -5.87 20.40 13.52
CA SER A 222 -6.34 21.77 13.28
C SER A 222 -6.85 22.47 14.53
N GLU A 223 -7.49 21.74 15.44
CA GLU A 223 -8.06 22.33 16.65
C GLU A 223 -6.99 22.62 17.71
N GLU A 224 -6.11 21.65 18.00
CA GLU A 224 -5.12 21.77 19.07
C GLU A 224 -3.75 22.28 18.58
N GLY A 225 -3.43 22.16 17.29
CA GLY A 225 -2.11 22.47 16.73
C GLY A 225 -1.86 23.95 16.45
N ASN A 226 -2.62 24.86 17.05
CA ASN A 226 -2.53 26.29 16.81
C ASN A 226 -1.10 26.81 16.98
N ASN A 227 -0.67 27.73 16.10
CA ASN A 227 0.67 28.32 16.09
C ASN A 227 1.86 27.39 15.77
N LEU A 228 1.61 26.09 15.50
CA LEU A 228 2.63 25.16 15.02
C LEU A 228 2.71 25.21 13.47
N PRO A 229 3.90 25.00 12.87
CA PRO A 229 4.06 24.95 11.42
C PRO A 229 3.67 23.56 10.88
N ILE A 230 2.36 23.30 10.80
CA ILE A 230 1.82 21.96 10.45
C ILE A 230 1.48 21.87 8.96
N ALA A 231 1.79 20.73 8.36
CA ALA A 231 1.21 20.30 7.10
C ALA A 231 0.80 18.83 7.13
N ILE A 232 -0.20 18.47 6.35
CA ILE A 232 -0.74 17.12 6.26
C ILE A 232 -0.52 16.59 4.85
N ILE A 233 0.09 15.41 4.74
CA ILE A 233 0.17 14.68 3.47
C ILE A 233 -0.81 13.50 3.50
N ARG A 234 -1.54 13.32 2.41
CA ARG A 234 -2.53 12.26 2.20
C ARG A 234 -2.11 11.38 1.02
N PRO A 235 -1.25 10.37 1.24
CA PRO A 235 -0.94 9.39 0.20
C PRO A 235 -2.13 8.48 -0.12
N SER A 236 -2.24 8.08 -1.39
CA SER A 236 -3.13 7.02 -1.85
C SER A 236 -2.58 5.63 -1.48
N ILE A 237 -2.84 4.58 -2.27
CA ILE A 237 -2.37 3.23 -1.94
C ILE A 237 -0.87 3.17 -2.18
N VAL A 238 -0.08 3.08 -1.11
CA VAL A 238 1.39 3.08 -1.24
C VAL A 238 1.89 1.72 -1.70
N GLY A 239 2.59 1.70 -2.84
CA GLY A 239 3.20 0.53 -3.46
C GLY A 239 4.72 0.49 -3.30
N ALA A 240 5.37 -0.43 -4.04
CA ALA A 240 6.83 -0.53 -4.10
C ALA A 240 7.47 0.76 -4.67
N SER A 241 8.76 0.95 -4.42
CA SER A 241 9.51 2.08 -4.98
C SER A 241 9.50 2.07 -6.51
N TRP A 242 9.41 3.25 -7.11
CA TRP A 242 9.49 3.41 -8.56
C TRP A 242 10.94 3.58 -9.02
N LYS A 243 11.70 4.45 -8.37
CA LYS A 243 13.07 4.81 -8.74
C LYS A 243 14.05 4.61 -7.59
N GLU A 244 13.73 5.14 -6.41
CA GLU A 244 14.74 5.31 -5.35
C GLU A 244 14.48 4.41 -4.13
N PRO A 245 15.55 3.92 -3.47
CA PRO A 245 16.94 3.95 -3.92
C PRO A 245 17.20 2.97 -5.08
N PHE A 246 16.28 2.05 -5.33
CA PHE A 246 16.21 1.22 -6.53
C PHE A 246 14.76 0.79 -6.77
N PRO A 247 14.36 0.49 -8.02
CA PRO A 247 12.99 0.10 -8.35
C PRO A 247 12.54 -1.21 -7.68
N GLY A 248 11.27 -1.27 -7.27
CA GLY A 248 10.64 -2.50 -6.76
C GLY A 248 10.96 -2.82 -5.29
N TRP A 249 11.64 -1.94 -4.56
CA TRP A 249 11.88 -2.16 -3.14
C TRP A 249 10.56 -2.21 -2.36
N ILE A 250 10.42 -3.25 -1.55
CA ILE A 250 9.27 -3.45 -0.67
C ILE A 250 9.61 -4.37 0.50
N ASP A 251 9.05 -4.14 1.68
CA ASP A 251 9.42 -4.87 2.90
C ASP A 251 8.23 -5.44 3.69
N ASN A 252 7.01 -5.32 3.17
CA ASN A 252 5.80 -5.72 3.86
C ASN A 252 4.75 -6.34 2.91
N TYR A 253 3.88 -7.16 3.50
CA TYR A 253 2.75 -7.81 2.82
C TYR A 253 1.44 -7.01 2.94
N ASN A 254 1.48 -5.76 3.42
CA ASN A 254 0.26 -5.00 3.64
C ASN A 254 -0.33 -4.53 2.31
N GLY A 255 -1.66 -4.40 2.25
CA GLY A 255 -2.38 -3.91 1.07
C GLY A 255 -2.10 -4.75 -0.18
N LEU A 256 -1.72 -4.08 -1.27
CA LEU A 256 -1.55 -4.70 -2.58
C LEU A 256 -0.40 -5.70 -2.65
N SER A 257 0.64 -5.54 -1.84
CA SER A 257 1.78 -6.46 -1.83
C SER A 257 1.38 -7.87 -1.42
N GLY A 258 0.50 -8.00 -0.41
CA GLY A 258 -0.08 -9.26 -0.01
C GLY A 258 -0.99 -9.86 -1.08
N ILE A 259 -1.78 -9.03 -1.77
CA ILE A 259 -2.65 -9.43 -2.88
C ILE A 259 -1.82 -9.98 -4.05
N TYR A 260 -0.81 -9.23 -4.52
CA TYR A 260 0.08 -9.67 -5.59
C TYR A 260 0.91 -10.90 -5.19
N THR A 261 1.27 -11.04 -3.91
CA THR A 261 1.92 -12.27 -3.40
C THR A 261 0.97 -13.47 -3.51
N ALA A 262 -0.26 -13.34 -3.00
CA ALA A 262 -1.25 -14.41 -3.04
C ALA A 262 -1.60 -14.79 -4.50
N PHE A 263 -1.74 -13.79 -5.35
CA PHE A 263 -1.91 -13.95 -6.79
C PHE A 263 -0.74 -14.72 -7.42
N GLY A 264 0.51 -14.27 -7.21
CA GLY A 264 1.70 -14.89 -7.79
C GLY A 264 1.93 -16.32 -7.31
N LYS A 265 1.53 -16.64 -6.07
CA LYS A 265 1.52 -18.02 -5.53
C LYS A 265 0.33 -18.86 -6.01
N GLY A 266 -0.54 -18.35 -6.90
CA GLY A 266 -1.71 -19.06 -7.39
C GLY A 266 -2.75 -19.35 -6.30
N MET A 267 -2.83 -18.48 -5.29
CA MET A 267 -3.76 -18.64 -4.16
C MET A 267 -4.95 -17.68 -4.21
N LEU A 268 -4.84 -16.64 -5.03
CA LEU A 268 -5.87 -15.66 -5.29
C LEU A 268 -6.08 -15.56 -6.79
N ARG A 269 -7.30 -15.89 -7.24
CA ARG A 269 -7.67 -16.06 -8.64
C ARG A 269 -8.83 -15.13 -9.02
N THR A 270 -9.62 -14.69 -8.05
CA THR A 270 -10.70 -13.74 -8.29
C THR A 270 -10.84 -12.72 -7.16
N MET A 271 -11.18 -11.48 -7.53
CA MET A 271 -11.50 -10.42 -6.58
C MET A 271 -12.78 -9.70 -6.98
N LEU A 272 -13.52 -9.22 -5.97
CA LEU A 272 -14.55 -8.23 -6.19
C LEU A 272 -13.89 -6.90 -6.55
N GLY A 273 -14.34 -6.29 -7.63
CA GLY A 273 -13.79 -5.01 -8.07
C GLY A 273 -14.42 -4.49 -9.35
N ASN A 274 -14.36 -3.18 -9.51
CA ASN A 274 -14.67 -2.50 -10.75
C ASN A 274 -13.43 -2.46 -11.63
N LYS A 275 -13.40 -3.33 -12.65
CA LYS A 275 -12.30 -3.40 -13.62
C LYS A 275 -11.98 -2.05 -14.32
N ASN A 276 -12.97 -1.16 -14.40
CA ASN A 276 -12.86 0.16 -15.04
C ASN A 276 -12.72 1.30 -14.01
N ALA A 277 -12.54 1.00 -12.72
CA ALA A 277 -12.23 2.03 -11.74
C ALA A 277 -10.72 2.32 -11.75
N ALA A 278 -10.37 3.58 -11.50
CA ALA A 278 -9.01 4.02 -11.30
C ALA A 278 -8.35 3.30 -10.10
N ALA A 279 -7.12 2.84 -10.30
CA ALA A 279 -6.29 2.22 -9.29
C ALA A 279 -5.18 3.19 -8.87
N ASP A 280 -5.46 4.03 -7.87
CA ASP A 280 -4.52 5.04 -7.38
C ASP A 280 -3.44 4.39 -6.49
N LEU A 281 -2.40 3.91 -7.16
CA LEU A 281 -1.24 3.23 -6.59
C LEU A 281 -0.01 4.15 -6.66
N ILE A 282 0.32 4.79 -5.55
CA ILE A 282 1.44 5.74 -5.45
C ILE A 282 2.73 5.04 -4.98
N PRO A 283 3.88 5.21 -5.65
CA PRO A 283 5.15 4.65 -5.19
C PRO A 283 5.63 5.27 -3.87
N VAL A 284 6.27 4.47 -3.00
CA VAL A 284 6.74 4.94 -1.68
C VAL A 284 7.78 6.07 -1.75
N ASP A 285 8.66 6.04 -2.74
CA ASP A 285 9.68 7.06 -2.99
C ASP A 285 9.06 8.39 -3.41
N VAL A 286 7.98 8.36 -4.19
CA VAL A 286 7.20 9.56 -4.55
C VAL A 286 6.59 10.20 -3.31
N VAL A 287 6.00 9.40 -2.42
CA VAL A 287 5.43 9.89 -1.14
C VAL A 287 6.51 10.55 -0.28
N VAL A 288 7.67 9.91 -0.14
CA VAL A 288 8.78 10.42 0.66
C VAL A 288 9.37 11.72 0.07
N ASN A 289 9.55 11.78 -1.24
CA ASN A 289 10.02 12.98 -1.93
C ASN A 289 9.08 14.17 -1.70
N MET A 290 7.78 13.91 -1.73
CA MET A 290 6.78 14.91 -1.41
C MET A 290 6.81 15.31 0.07
N MET A 291 6.96 14.37 1.00
CA MET A 291 7.09 14.68 2.44
C MET A 291 8.24 15.64 2.72
N ILE A 292 9.41 15.38 2.15
CA ILE A 292 10.61 16.22 2.32
C ILE A 292 10.38 17.61 1.70
N SER A 293 9.79 17.67 0.51
CA SER A 293 9.43 18.93 -0.16
C SER A 293 8.41 19.75 0.65
N ILE A 294 7.40 19.11 1.24
CA ILE A 294 6.41 19.77 2.10
C ILE A 294 7.09 20.33 3.35
N ALA A 295 8.04 19.62 3.97
CA ALA A 295 8.76 20.12 5.14
C ALA A 295 9.54 21.42 4.83
N TRP A 296 10.24 21.46 3.70
CA TRP A 296 10.90 22.68 3.22
C TRP A 296 9.89 23.81 2.97
N TYR A 297 8.82 23.54 2.22
CA TYR A 297 7.82 24.55 1.88
C TYR A 297 7.15 25.12 3.13
N THR A 298 6.78 24.25 4.06
CA THR A 298 6.13 24.63 5.32
C THR A 298 7.02 25.56 6.15
N ALA A 299 8.31 25.26 6.23
CA ALA A 299 9.26 26.03 7.02
C ALA A 299 9.70 27.36 6.37
N VAL A 300 9.86 27.37 5.04
CA VAL A 300 10.51 28.49 4.33
C VAL A 300 9.48 29.42 3.69
N ILE A 301 8.41 28.87 3.12
CA ILE A 301 7.46 29.62 2.28
C ILE A 301 6.15 29.87 3.02
N ASN A 302 5.57 28.86 3.66
CA ASN A 302 4.29 28.99 4.35
C ASN A 302 4.42 29.57 5.76
N GLN A 303 4.73 30.87 5.85
CA GLN A 303 4.84 31.57 7.14
C GLN A 303 3.48 31.85 7.81
N SER A 304 2.37 31.62 7.10
CA SER A 304 1.01 31.90 7.60
C SER A 304 0.58 30.99 8.76
N LYS A 305 1.35 29.92 9.05
CA LYS A 305 1.04 28.87 10.04
C LYS A 305 -0.32 28.19 9.86
N ASN A 306 -0.99 28.42 8.74
CA ASN A 306 -2.20 27.68 8.37
C ASN A 306 -1.82 26.29 7.91
N ILE A 307 -2.61 25.29 8.32
CA ILE A 307 -2.39 23.90 7.94
C ILE A 307 -2.75 23.72 6.47
N ILE A 308 -1.76 23.32 5.66
CA ILE A 308 -1.98 22.94 4.26
C ILE A 308 -2.06 21.43 4.16
N VAL A 309 -3.07 20.94 3.45
CA VAL A 309 -3.28 19.53 3.15
C VAL A 309 -2.82 19.25 1.72
N TYR A 310 -2.09 18.16 1.51
CA TYR A 310 -1.55 17.77 0.23
C TYR A 310 -2.01 16.35 -0.14
N HIS A 311 -2.62 16.16 -1.30
CA HIS A 311 -2.87 14.83 -1.83
C HIS A 311 -1.66 14.30 -2.59
N CYS A 312 -1.14 13.15 -2.16
CA CYS A 312 -0.08 12.42 -2.85
C CYS A 312 -0.71 11.25 -3.61
N CYS A 313 -1.31 11.60 -4.75
CA CYS A 313 -2.10 10.74 -5.62
C CYS A 313 -1.51 10.72 -7.03
N VAL A 314 -1.88 9.72 -7.83
CA VAL A 314 -1.39 9.58 -9.20
C VAL A 314 -2.22 10.43 -10.16
N ASN A 315 -1.56 11.29 -10.96
CA ASN A 315 -2.23 12.21 -11.90
C ASN A 315 -2.93 11.48 -13.07
N ASN A 316 -2.39 10.34 -13.53
CA ASN A 316 -2.98 9.51 -14.58
C ASN A 316 -3.09 8.07 -14.10
N CYS A 317 -4.10 7.81 -13.29
CA CYS A 317 -4.32 6.51 -12.66
C CYS A 317 -4.60 5.43 -13.73
N PRO A 318 -3.90 4.28 -13.70
CA PRO A 318 -4.25 3.13 -14.51
C PRO A 318 -5.56 2.52 -14.01
N LEU A 319 -6.20 1.72 -14.84
CA LEU A 319 -7.36 0.94 -14.40
C LEU A 319 -6.92 -0.29 -13.57
N TRP A 320 -7.76 -0.75 -12.65
CA TRP A 320 -7.51 -1.99 -11.92
C TRP A 320 -7.24 -3.19 -12.85
N ASP A 321 -7.95 -3.27 -13.97
CA ASP A 321 -7.74 -4.31 -14.98
C ASP A 321 -6.38 -4.21 -15.69
N GLU A 322 -5.92 -2.99 -15.97
CA GLU A 322 -4.63 -2.74 -16.60
C GLU A 322 -3.49 -3.20 -15.69
N LEU A 323 -3.51 -2.79 -14.43
CA LEU A 323 -2.53 -3.23 -13.43
C LEU A 323 -2.53 -4.75 -13.27
N ALA A 324 -3.72 -5.38 -13.22
CA ALA A 324 -3.82 -6.84 -13.15
C ALA A 324 -3.25 -7.52 -14.39
N ARG A 325 -3.51 -7.00 -15.60
CA ARG A 325 -2.94 -7.56 -16.85
C ARG A 325 -1.42 -7.46 -16.87
N TYR A 326 -0.85 -6.32 -16.46
CA TYR A 326 0.61 -6.18 -16.35
C TYR A 326 1.19 -7.13 -15.30
N ALA A 327 0.56 -7.24 -14.12
CA ALA A 327 0.99 -8.19 -13.09
C ALA A 327 0.94 -9.64 -13.59
N ILE A 328 -0.14 -10.03 -14.29
CA ILE A 328 -0.27 -11.36 -14.89
C ILE A 328 0.83 -11.61 -15.91
N GLN A 329 1.03 -10.69 -16.85
CA GLN A 329 2.09 -10.81 -17.84
C GLN A 329 3.45 -11.04 -17.17
N HIS A 330 3.83 -10.15 -16.24
CA HIS A 330 5.16 -10.19 -15.61
C HIS A 330 5.35 -11.40 -14.70
N VAL A 331 4.29 -11.90 -14.04
CA VAL A 331 4.35 -13.15 -13.27
C VAL A 331 4.40 -14.39 -14.18
N HIS A 332 3.80 -14.38 -15.38
CA HIS A 332 3.98 -15.49 -16.32
C HIS A 332 5.38 -15.49 -16.95
N GLU A 333 5.95 -14.32 -17.25
CA GLU A 333 7.33 -14.17 -17.69
C GLU A 333 8.32 -14.55 -16.59
N ASN A 334 8.03 -14.12 -15.36
CA ASN A 334 8.85 -14.33 -14.17
C ASN A 334 8.08 -15.04 -13.03
N PRO A 335 7.79 -16.35 -13.16
CA PRO A 335 6.97 -17.05 -12.18
C PRO A 335 7.60 -17.16 -10.81
N PHE A 336 6.74 -17.14 -9.79
CA PHE A 336 7.13 -17.36 -8.41
C PHE A 336 7.47 -18.85 -8.20
N GLU A 337 8.24 -19.16 -7.15
CA GLU A 337 8.58 -20.54 -6.83
C GLU A 337 7.37 -21.28 -6.24
N ASN A 338 7.15 -22.51 -6.72
CA ASN A 338 6.13 -23.45 -6.20
C ASN A 338 4.72 -22.85 -6.01
N PRO A 339 4.13 -22.20 -7.04
CA PRO A 339 2.77 -21.70 -6.95
C PRO A 339 1.78 -22.87 -6.86
N ILE A 340 0.69 -22.71 -6.10
CA ILE A 340 -0.29 -23.76 -5.87
C ILE A 340 -1.08 -24.06 -7.15
N THR A 341 -1.49 -23.01 -7.85
CA THR A 341 -2.12 -23.10 -9.17
C THR A 341 -1.41 -22.17 -10.14
N ILE A 342 -1.87 -22.18 -11.39
CA ILE A 342 -1.45 -21.16 -12.36
C ILE A 342 -1.80 -19.76 -11.78
N PRO A 343 -0.92 -18.76 -11.87
CA PRO A 343 -1.22 -17.40 -11.44
C PRO A 343 -1.99 -16.68 -12.55
N ASP A 344 -3.32 -16.86 -12.57
CA ASP A 344 -4.23 -16.04 -13.38
C ASP A 344 -5.18 -15.33 -12.42
N TRP A 345 -5.59 -14.11 -12.74
CA TRP A 345 -6.49 -13.33 -11.89
C TRP A 345 -7.56 -12.63 -12.72
N THR A 346 -8.79 -12.60 -12.20
CA THR A 346 -9.89 -11.81 -12.77
C THR A 346 -10.64 -10.97 -11.74
N PHE A 347 -11.03 -9.76 -12.14
CA PHE A 347 -11.98 -8.94 -11.39
C PHE A 347 -13.42 -9.22 -11.79
N THR A 348 -14.35 -9.13 -10.83
CA THR A 348 -15.78 -9.15 -11.14
C THR A 348 -16.58 -8.26 -10.20
N LYS A 349 -17.58 -7.56 -10.73
CA LYS A 349 -18.57 -6.82 -9.92
C LYS A 349 -19.67 -7.74 -9.37
N ASN A 350 -19.89 -8.88 -10.02
CA ASN A 350 -21.02 -9.76 -9.71
C ASN A 350 -20.64 -10.71 -8.56
N LYS A 351 -21.28 -10.52 -7.40
CA LYS A 351 -21.06 -11.34 -6.18
C LYS A 351 -21.32 -12.83 -6.40
N PHE A 352 -22.29 -13.19 -7.25
CA PHE A 352 -22.58 -14.58 -7.58
C PHE A 352 -21.47 -15.21 -8.43
N ASN A 353 -20.99 -14.50 -9.45
CA ASN A 353 -19.85 -14.95 -10.25
C ASN A 353 -18.58 -15.08 -9.40
N PHE A 354 -18.34 -14.10 -8.52
CA PHE A 354 -17.25 -14.17 -7.55
C PHE A 354 -17.35 -15.42 -6.67
N PHE A 355 -18.53 -15.70 -6.11
CA PHE A 355 -18.76 -16.88 -5.28
C PHE A 355 -18.47 -18.19 -6.03
N ILE A 356 -18.97 -18.34 -7.26
CA ILE A 356 -18.71 -19.52 -8.08
C ILE A 356 -17.22 -19.65 -8.37
N LYS A 357 -16.58 -18.60 -8.89
CA LYS A 357 -15.16 -18.61 -9.24
C LYS A 357 -14.28 -18.93 -8.04
N ARG A 358 -14.51 -18.28 -6.89
CA ARG A 358 -13.77 -18.55 -5.66
C ARG A 358 -13.95 -20.00 -5.20
N THR A 359 -15.18 -20.52 -5.26
CA THR A 359 -15.46 -21.89 -4.85
C THR A 359 -14.70 -22.90 -5.72
N VAL A 360 -14.73 -22.71 -7.05
CA VAL A 360 -14.15 -23.64 -8.02
C VAL A 360 -12.64 -23.48 -8.15
N GLU A 361 -12.12 -22.25 -8.18
CA GLU A 361 -10.73 -21.96 -8.50
C GLU A 361 -9.81 -21.81 -7.26
N GLU A 362 -10.37 -21.58 -6.07
CA GLU A 362 -9.56 -21.37 -4.84
C GLU A 362 -9.90 -22.39 -3.74
N LEU A 363 -11.17 -22.52 -3.36
CA LEU A 363 -11.58 -23.37 -2.24
C LEU A 363 -11.51 -24.87 -2.57
N LEU A 364 -12.09 -25.30 -3.69
CA LEU A 364 -12.10 -26.70 -4.09
C LEU A 364 -10.66 -27.28 -4.22
N PRO A 365 -9.71 -26.62 -4.90
CA PRO A 365 -8.31 -27.06 -4.90
C PRO A 365 -7.70 -27.11 -3.49
N SER A 366 -8.01 -26.14 -2.63
CA SER A 366 -7.51 -26.12 -1.25
C SER A 366 -8.01 -27.32 -0.43
N TYR A 367 -9.27 -27.72 -0.57
CA TYR A 367 -9.81 -28.92 0.06
C TYR A 367 -9.15 -30.20 -0.47
N ILE A 368 -8.97 -30.32 -1.79
CA ILE A 368 -8.30 -31.48 -2.40
C ILE A 368 -6.87 -31.63 -1.85
N LEU A 369 -6.14 -30.51 -1.75
CA LEU A 369 -4.78 -30.51 -1.19
C LEU A 369 -4.78 -30.88 0.29
N ASP A 370 -5.72 -30.37 1.09
CA ASP A 370 -5.82 -30.72 2.50
C ASP A 370 -6.21 -32.19 2.73
N ILE A 371 -7.07 -32.76 1.88
CA ILE A 371 -7.37 -34.21 1.89
C ILE A 371 -6.11 -35.00 1.55
N SER A 372 -5.37 -34.62 0.51
CA SER A 372 -4.09 -35.26 0.15
C SER A 372 -3.06 -35.17 1.29
N MET A 373 -2.99 -34.05 2.00
CA MET A 373 -2.13 -33.91 3.19
C MET A 373 -2.54 -34.90 4.28
N ARG A 374 -3.84 -35.02 4.59
CA ARG A 374 -4.32 -36.00 5.59
C ARG A 374 -3.98 -37.43 5.21
N LEU A 375 -4.18 -37.79 3.93
CA LEU A 375 -3.84 -39.13 3.41
C LEU A 375 -2.33 -39.43 3.47
N THR A 376 -1.48 -38.40 3.45
CA THR A 376 -0.02 -38.52 3.59
C THR A 376 0.48 -38.30 5.02
N GLY A 377 -0.41 -38.30 6.02
CA GLY A 377 -0.07 -38.13 7.44
C GLY A 377 0.33 -36.69 7.82
N ARG A 378 0.11 -35.71 6.94
CA ARG A 378 0.44 -34.29 7.15
C ARG A 378 -0.78 -33.50 7.63
N LYS A 379 -0.54 -32.44 8.42
CA LYS A 379 -1.61 -31.55 8.91
C LYS A 379 -2.16 -30.69 7.76
N PRO A 380 -3.51 -30.59 7.60
CA PRO A 380 -4.14 -29.72 6.60
C PRO A 380 -3.90 -28.24 6.92
N ARG A 381 -3.68 -27.43 5.90
CA ARG A 381 -3.36 -25.99 6.03
C ARG A 381 -3.92 -25.09 4.93
N PHE A 382 -4.26 -25.62 3.76
CA PHE A 382 -4.58 -24.82 2.58
C PHE A 382 -5.93 -24.12 2.68
N VAL A 383 -6.96 -24.78 3.23
CA VAL A 383 -8.27 -24.13 3.44
C VAL A 383 -8.14 -22.95 4.41
N LYS A 384 -7.46 -23.16 5.55
CA LYS A 384 -7.19 -22.10 6.53
C LYS A 384 -6.41 -20.93 5.93
N LEU A 385 -5.47 -21.21 5.02
CA LEU A 385 -4.70 -20.18 4.34
C LEU A 385 -5.55 -19.41 3.31
N SER A 386 -6.36 -20.10 2.51
CA SER A 386 -7.32 -19.48 1.59
C SER A 386 -8.30 -18.57 2.33
N ASP A 387 -8.83 -18.99 3.49
CA ASP A 387 -9.72 -18.16 4.30
C ASP A 387 -9.03 -16.91 4.85
N ARG A 388 -7.76 -17.00 5.27
CA ARG A 388 -6.98 -15.83 5.70
C ARG A 388 -6.77 -14.85 4.55
N ILE A 389 -6.42 -15.34 3.37
CA ILE A 389 -6.22 -14.51 2.17
C ILE A 389 -7.54 -13.81 1.83
N ASN A 390 -8.65 -14.55 1.76
CA ASN A 390 -9.94 -13.95 1.46
C ASN A 390 -10.35 -12.90 2.51
N LYS A 391 -10.15 -13.15 3.81
CA LYS A 391 -10.40 -12.14 4.84
C LYS A 391 -9.58 -10.86 4.62
N ALA A 392 -8.31 -10.98 4.24
CA ALA A 392 -7.45 -9.84 3.94
C ALA A 392 -7.89 -9.10 2.66
N VAL A 393 -8.28 -9.83 1.62
CA VAL A 393 -8.77 -9.29 0.35
C VAL A 393 -10.09 -8.53 0.52
N ARG A 394 -11.02 -9.04 1.33
CA ARG A 394 -12.31 -8.38 1.56
C ARG A 394 -12.21 -6.98 2.17
N ILE A 395 -11.10 -6.68 2.84
CA ILE A 395 -10.81 -5.35 3.39
C ILE A 395 -10.66 -4.32 2.27
N VAL A 396 -10.16 -4.73 1.10
CA VAL A 396 -9.93 -3.85 -0.04
C VAL A 396 -11.11 -3.77 -1.00
N ASP A 397 -12.15 -4.61 -0.84
CA ASP A 397 -13.32 -4.67 -1.73
C ASP A 397 -13.97 -3.29 -1.90
N PHE A 398 -14.05 -2.49 -0.83
CA PHE A 398 -14.59 -1.15 -0.93
C PHE A 398 -13.76 -0.25 -1.85
N PHE A 399 -12.43 -0.32 -1.74
CA PHE A 399 -11.51 0.48 -2.55
C PHE A 399 -11.41 0.02 -4.00
N SER A 400 -11.53 -1.28 -4.26
CA SER A 400 -11.54 -1.82 -5.63
C SER A 400 -12.88 -1.60 -6.35
N MET A 401 -13.97 -1.37 -5.62
CA MET A 401 -15.32 -1.20 -6.19
C MET A 401 -15.69 0.26 -6.47
N HIS A 402 -15.03 1.21 -5.81
CA HIS A 402 -15.32 2.63 -5.91
C HIS A 402 -14.16 3.40 -6.55
N GLN A 403 -14.43 4.65 -6.93
CA GLN A 403 -13.46 5.57 -7.49
C GLN A 403 -13.65 6.94 -6.84
N TRP A 404 -12.55 7.67 -6.68
CA TRP A 404 -12.49 8.98 -6.07
C TRP A 404 -11.81 9.97 -6.99
N ASN A 405 -12.18 11.23 -6.85
CA ASN A 405 -11.52 12.36 -7.48
C ASN A 405 -10.82 13.18 -6.38
N PHE A 406 -9.50 13.14 -6.37
CA PHE A 406 -8.66 13.91 -5.46
C PHE A 406 -8.22 15.20 -6.14
N SER A 407 -8.45 16.35 -5.50
CA SER A 407 -7.82 17.60 -5.95
C SER A 407 -6.31 17.54 -5.72
N ASN A 408 -5.52 18.22 -6.55
CA ASN A 408 -4.05 18.23 -6.47
C ASN A 408 -3.46 19.64 -6.60
N ASP A 409 -4.25 20.66 -6.26
CA ASP A 409 -3.89 22.08 -6.40
C ASP A 409 -2.67 22.45 -5.55
N ASN A 410 -2.63 22.01 -4.28
CA ASN A 410 -1.53 22.27 -3.36
C ASN A 410 -0.28 21.48 -3.75
N SER A 411 -0.44 20.26 -4.25
CA SER A 411 0.66 19.44 -4.79
C SER A 411 1.30 20.09 -6.01
N LEU A 412 0.49 20.62 -6.93
CA LEU A 412 0.95 21.34 -8.11
C LEU A 412 1.61 22.67 -7.73
N MET A 413 1.01 23.41 -6.78
CA MET A 413 1.60 24.62 -6.22
C MET A 413 2.99 24.35 -5.63
N LEU A 414 3.15 23.28 -4.84
CA LEU A 414 4.41 22.88 -4.25
C LEU A 414 5.46 22.61 -5.35
N GLN A 415 5.09 21.83 -6.36
CA GLN A 415 5.97 21.50 -7.48
C GLN A 415 6.43 22.77 -8.23
N ASN A 416 5.53 23.72 -8.47
CA ASN A 416 5.83 24.98 -9.15
C ASN A 416 6.79 25.90 -8.37
N LYS A 417 6.98 25.65 -7.07
CA LYS A 417 7.90 26.42 -6.22
C LYS A 417 9.29 25.79 -6.13
N MET A 418 9.46 24.55 -6.58
CA MET A 418 10.73 23.84 -6.57
C MET A 418 11.60 24.29 -7.76
N ASN A 419 12.91 24.43 -7.53
CA ASN A 419 13.85 24.70 -8.61
C ASN A 419 14.20 23.41 -9.39
N ALA A 420 14.96 23.51 -10.47
CA ALA A 420 15.31 22.35 -11.30
C ALA A 420 16.12 21.27 -10.55
N ALA A 421 17.01 21.66 -9.63
CA ALA A 421 17.79 20.72 -8.82
C ALA A 421 16.89 20.01 -7.78
N ASP A 422 15.95 20.74 -7.18
CA ASP A 422 14.94 20.20 -6.27
C ASP A 422 14.01 19.23 -7.00
N LEU A 423 13.55 19.55 -8.21
CA LEU A 423 12.70 18.66 -9.01
C LEU A 423 13.44 17.38 -9.42
N ASN A 424 14.74 17.46 -9.66
CA ASN A 424 15.54 16.28 -9.97
C ASN A 424 15.75 15.37 -8.74
N LEU A 425 16.02 15.97 -7.57
CA LEU A 425 16.32 15.21 -6.34
C LEU A 425 15.08 14.78 -5.56
N PHE A 426 14.05 15.61 -5.50
CA PHE A 426 12.85 15.42 -4.68
C PHE A 426 11.56 15.51 -5.50
N GLY A 427 11.66 15.34 -6.83
CA GLY A 427 10.49 15.31 -7.70
C GLY A 427 9.55 14.16 -7.34
N PHE A 428 8.24 14.46 -7.43
CA PHE A 428 7.17 13.53 -7.08
C PHE A 428 6.09 13.43 -8.18
N GLU A 429 6.41 13.84 -9.41
CA GLU A 429 5.48 13.74 -10.54
C GLU A 429 5.43 12.33 -11.14
N THR A 430 4.23 11.80 -11.32
CA THR A 430 3.97 10.44 -11.82
C THR A 430 3.43 10.39 -13.26
N LYS A 431 3.31 11.53 -13.94
CA LYS A 431 2.66 11.66 -15.25
C LYS A 431 3.26 10.75 -16.33
N ASN A 432 4.59 10.61 -16.34
CA ASN A 432 5.33 9.86 -17.35
C ASN A 432 5.72 8.44 -16.89
N MET A 433 5.04 7.91 -15.87
CA MET A 433 5.34 6.61 -15.32
C MET A 433 4.84 5.48 -16.25
N ASN A 434 5.75 4.59 -16.65
CA ASN A 434 5.37 3.37 -17.36
C ASN A 434 4.85 2.33 -16.37
N TRP A 435 3.54 2.13 -16.36
CA TRP A 435 2.87 1.18 -15.47
C TRP A 435 3.28 -0.28 -15.69
N SER A 436 3.62 -0.68 -16.92
CA SER A 436 4.10 -2.03 -17.18
C SER A 436 5.47 -2.26 -16.54
N ASP A 437 6.41 -1.33 -16.73
CA ASP A 437 7.74 -1.42 -16.13
C ASP A 437 7.68 -1.34 -14.60
N TYR A 438 6.80 -0.48 -14.07
CA TYR A 438 6.57 -0.42 -12.63
C TYR A 438 6.05 -1.75 -12.08
N MET A 439 5.02 -2.33 -12.71
CA MET A 439 4.45 -3.60 -12.27
C MET A 439 5.43 -4.76 -12.42
N LYS A 440 6.31 -4.74 -13.44
CA LYS A 440 7.42 -5.68 -13.57
C LYS A 440 8.33 -5.63 -12.34
N ASN A 441 8.84 -4.44 -12.02
CA ASN A 441 9.76 -4.24 -10.90
C ASN A 441 9.08 -4.54 -9.56
N TYR A 442 7.79 -4.21 -9.40
CA TYR A 442 7.01 -4.58 -8.23
C TYR A 442 6.95 -6.11 -8.07
N CYS A 443 6.58 -6.86 -9.12
CA CYS A 443 6.51 -8.32 -9.06
C CYS A 443 7.88 -8.97 -8.76
N ILE A 444 8.96 -8.46 -9.35
CA ILE A 444 10.34 -8.89 -9.05
C ILE A 444 10.69 -8.56 -7.60
N GLY A 445 10.35 -7.37 -7.13
CA GLY A 445 10.53 -6.92 -5.75
C GLY A 445 9.87 -7.85 -4.73
N ILE A 446 8.65 -8.32 -5.03
CA ILE A 446 7.96 -9.32 -4.19
C ILE A 446 8.76 -10.63 -4.14
N LYS A 447 9.26 -11.14 -5.27
CA LYS A 447 10.12 -12.35 -5.29
C LYS A 447 11.36 -12.17 -4.42
N VAL A 448 12.08 -11.08 -4.61
CA VAL A 448 13.40 -10.86 -3.99
C VAL A 448 13.25 -10.52 -2.50
N TYR A 449 12.46 -9.50 -2.17
CA TYR A 449 12.47 -8.93 -0.83
C TYR A 449 11.47 -9.57 0.13
N LEU A 450 10.30 -10.01 -0.37
CA LEU A 450 9.27 -10.60 0.47
C LEU A 450 9.39 -12.12 0.54
N LEU A 451 9.50 -12.77 -0.63
CA LEU A 451 9.54 -14.23 -0.74
C LEU A 451 10.96 -14.81 -0.62
N ARG A 452 12.00 -13.97 -0.75
CA ARG A 452 13.41 -14.37 -0.72
C ARG A 452 13.74 -15.48 -1.72
N GLU A 453 13.12 -15.40 -2.89
CA GLU A 453 13.32 -16.35 -3.99
C GLU A 453 14.57 -16.02 -4.78
N ASP A 454 15.18 -17.07 -5.35
CA ASP A 454 16.38 -16.93 -6.16
C ASP A 454 16.01 -16.66 -7.62
N LEU A 455 16.44 -15.50 -8.13
CA LEU A 455 16.24 -15.13 -9.53
C LEU A 455 17.00 -16.05 -10.50
N ASN A 456 17.93 -16.89 -10.05
CA ASN A 456 18.58 -17.86 -10.93
C ASN A 456 17.69 -19.09 -11.21
N GLN A 457 16.60 -19.29 -10.46
CA GLN A 457 15.69 -20.44 -10.63
C GLN A 457 14.56 -20.23 -11.65
N MET A 458 14.61 -19.17 -12.49
CA MET A 458 13.50 -18.84 -13.40
C MET A 458 13.11 -19.98 -14.34
N VAL A 459 14.11 -20.67 -14.94
CA VAL A 459 13.85 -21.78 -15.89
C VAL A 459 13.10 -22.92 -15.20
N LYS A 460 13.44 -23.22 -13.94
CA LYS A 460 12.76 -24.23 -13.13
C LYS A 460 11.31 -23.82 -12.84
N CYS A 461 11.09 -22.55 -12.48
CA CYS A 461 9.76 -22.01 -12.21
C CYS A 461 8.87 -22.03 -13.47
N GLN A 462 9.40 -21.64 -14.63
CA GLN A 462 8.69 -21.69 -15.91
C GLN A 462 8.29 -23.12 -16.29
N LYS A 463 9.20 -24.09 -16.14
CA LYS A 463 8.89 -25.53 -16.35
C LYS A 463 7.79 -26.02 -15.40
N TYR A 464 7.79 -25.55 -14.15
CA TYR A 464 6.76 -25.90 -13.17
C TYR A 464 5.39 -25.33 -13.56
N ILE A 465 5.31 -24.06 -13.96
CA ILE A 465 4.06 -23.47 -14.50
C ILE A 465 3.56 -24.25 -15.72
N GLN A 466 4.46 -24.66 -16.62
CA GLN A 466 4.07 -25.44 -17.79
C GLN A 466 3.48 -26.80 -17.40
N LYS A 467 4.02 -27.47 -16.38
CA LYS A 467 3.43 -28.69 -15.80
C LYS A 467 2.02 -28.44 -15.26
N LEU A 468 1.81 -27.34 -14.53
CA LEU A 468 0.48 -26.96 -14.04
C LEU A 468 -0.50 -26.68 -15.20
N LYS A 469 -0.04 -26.04 -16.29
CA LYS A 469 -0.83 -25.83 -17.52
C LYS A 469 -1.26 -27.16 -18.15
N TYR A 470 -0.35 -28.14 -18.27
CA TYR A 470 -0.70 -29.47 -18.79
C TYR A 470 -1.65 -30.21 -17.87
N LEU A 471 -1.43 -30.17 -16.55
CA LEU A 471 -2.32 -30.78 -15.57
C LEU A 471 -3.73 -30.21 -15.65
N ARG A 472 -3.88 -28.88 -15.71
CA ARG A 472 -5.19 -28.23 -15.88
C ARG A 472 -5.87 -28.67 -17.16
N ARG A 473 -5.15 -28.74 -18.29
CA ARG A 473 -5.71 -29.22 -19.57
C ARG A 473 -6.16 -30.67 -19.49
N ALA A 474 -5.38 -31.55 -18.86
CA ALA A 474 -5.73 -32.95 -18.67
C ALA A 474 -6.98 -33.12 -17.78
N ILE A 475 -7.07 -32.37 -16.69
CA ILE A 475 -8.25 -32.36 -15.81
C ILE A 475 -9.48 -31.85 -16.56
N MET A 476 -9.36 -30.74 -17.31
CA MET A 476 -10.47 -30.21 -18.11
C MET A 476 -10.92 -31.19 -19.19
N PHE A 477 -9.98 -31.85 -19.87
CA PHE A 477 -10.29 -32.90 -20.84
C PHE A 477 -11.08 -34.05 -20.18
N LEU A 478 -10.62 -34.54 -19.03
CA LEU A 478 -11.32 -35.58 -18.27
C LEU A 478 -12.73 -35.16 -17.86
N ILE A 479 -12.90 -33.95 -17.32
CA ILE A 479 -14.22 -33.41 -16.93
C ILE A 479 -15.15 -33.36 -18.14
N VAL A 480 -14.70 -32.82 -19.26
CA VAL A 480 -15.50 -32.75 -20.49
C VAL A 480 -15.86 -34.15 -20.97
N THR A 481 -14.93 -35.11 -20.97
CA THR A 481 -15.22 -36.50 -21.36
C THR A 481 -16.25 -37.15 -20.44
N LEU A 482 -16.18 -36.92 -19.12
CA LEU A 482 -17.15 -37.45 -18.16
C LEU A 482 -18.54 -36.83 -18.34
N ILE A 483 -18.62 -35.52 -18.57
CA ILE A 483 -19.87 -34.82 -18.87
C ILE A 483 -20.47 -35.36 -20.17
N MET A 484 -19.67 -35.50 -21.23
CA MET A 484 -20.10 -36.06 -22.51
C MET A 484 -20.64 -37.48 -22.33
N ARG A 485 -19.94 -38.35 -21.58
CA ARG A 485 -20.39 -39.71 -21.28
C ARG A 485 -21.71 -39.73 -20.51
N PHE A 486 -21.89 -38.82 -19.56
CA PHE A 486 -23.15 -38.69 -18.80
C PHE A 486 -24.30 -38.19 -19.70
N CYS A 487 -24.07 -37.16 -20.50
CA CYS A 487 -25.06 -36.63 -21.44
C CYS A 487 -25.49 -37.67 -22.48
N VAL A 488 -24.58 -38.53 -22.94
CA VAL A 488 -24.92 -39.63 -23.85
C VAL A 488 -25.83 -40.66 -23.19
N LYS A 489 -25.75 -40.88 -21.87
CA LYS A 489 -26.63 -41.86 -21.18
C LYS A 489 -28.09 -41.41 -21.04
N SER A 490 -28.38 -40.10 -21.08
CA SER A 490 -29.75 -39.58 -21.00
C SER A 490 -30.25 -39.14 -22.37
N THR A 491 -31.37 -39.69 -22.83
CA THR A 491 -31.98 -39.34 -24.14
C THR A 491 -32.32 -37.85 -24.26
N LYS A 492 -32.79 -37.22 -23.17
CA LYS A 492 -33.07 -35.77 -23.14
C LYS A 492 -31.79 -34.92 -23.26
N LEU A 493 -30.74 -35.27 -22.52
CA LEU A 493 -29.45 -34.55 -22.56
C LEU A 493 -28.72 -34.77 -23.88
N ARG A 494 -28.82 -35.97 -24.47
CA ARG A 494 -28.26 -36.29 -25.79
C ARG A 494 -28.86 -35.42 -26.89
N ASN A 495 -30.17 -35.15 -26.83
CA ASN A 495 -30.86 -34.26 -27.77
C ASN A 495 -30.47 -32.79 -27.60
N ILE A 496 -30.32 -32.32 -26.36
CA ILE A 496 -29.84 -30.96 -26.08
C ILE A 496 -28.39 -30.78 -26.56
N LEU A 497 -27.53 -31.77 -26.28
CA LEU A 497 -26.14 -31.75 -26.70
C LEU A 497 -25.99 -31.82 -28.23
N SER A 498 -26.82 -32.62 -28.91
CA SER A 498 -26.80 -32.70 -30.37
C SER A 498 -27.30 -31.41 -31.03
N LEU A 499 -28.33 -30.76 -30.46
CA LEU A 499 -28.79 -29.43 -30.88
C LEU A 499 -27.69 -28.37 -30.69
N PHE A 500 -27.01 -28.37 -29.55
CA PHE A 500 -25.90 -27.44 -29.29
C PHE A 500 -24.73 -27.67 -30.25
N LEU A 501 -24.32 -28.92 -30.48
CA LEU A 501 -23.25 -29.24 -31.44
C LEU A 501 -23.63 -28.86 -32.88
N ARG A 502 -24.87 -29.11 -33.30
CA ARG A 502 -25.39 -28.67 -34.61
C ARG A 502 -25.38 -27.13 -34.73
N PHE A 503 -25.78 -26.43 -33.68
CA PHE A 503 -25.72 -24.97 -33.63
C PHE A 503 -24.29 -24.44 -33.77
N VAL A 504 -23.31 -25.03 -33.06
CA VAL A 504 -21.89 -24.64 -33.15
C VAL A 504 -21.31 -24.92 -34.54
N VAL A 505 -21.64 -26.07 -35.15
CA VAL A 505 -21.22 -26.40 -36.53
C VAL A 505 -21.83 -25.44 -37.54
N ASN A 506 -23.11 -25.10 -37.40
CA ASN A 506 -23.79 -24.13 -38.27
C ASN A 506 -23.23 -22.71 -38.11
N LEU A 507 -22.85 -22.28 -36.90
CA LEU A 507 -22.15 -21.02 -36.66
C LEU A 507 -20.78 -20.95 -37.34
N ARG A 508 -20.07 -22.09 -37.41
CA ARG A 508 -18.77 -22.18 -38.09
C ARG A 508 -18.91 -22.13 -39.61
N LEU A 509 -19.98 -22.72 -40.15
CA LEU A 509 -20.31 -22.68 -41.57
C LEU A 509 -20.84 -21.29 -42.00
N SER A 510 -21.60 -20.60 -41.15
CA SER A 510 -22.04 -19.22 -41.42
C SER A 510 -20.89 -18.22 -41.39
N VAL A 511 -19.89 -18.41 -40.52
CA VAL A 511 -18.67 -17.58 -40.50
C VAL A 511 -17.79 -17.82 -41.73
N GLN A 512 -17.73 -19.06 -42.26
CA GLN A 512 -17.02 -19.34 -43.52
C GLN A 512 -17.73 -18.75 -44.76
N HIS A 513 -19.06 -18.65 -44.77
CA HIS A 513 -19.79 -18.01 -45.87
C HIS A 513 -19.64 -16.48 -45.92
N TYR A 514 -19.39 -15.80 -44.80
CA TYR A 514 -19.11 -14.36 -44.79
C TYR A 514 -17.66 -14.00 -45.21
N THR A 515 -16.72 -14.93 -45.16
CA THR A 515 -15.33 -14.70 -45.59
C THR A 515 -15.08 -14.95 -47.09
N VAL A 516 -16.05 -15.48 -47.84
CA VAL A 516 -15.87 -15.84 -49.26
C VAL A 516 -16.67 -14.94 -50.23
N SER A 517 -17.58 -14.07 -49.75
CA SER A 517 -18.33 -13.14 -50.62
C SER A 517 -17.78 -11.71 -50.68
N GLY A 518 -16.58 -11.45 -50.12
CA GLY A 518 -15.97 -10.10 -50.07
C GLY A 518 -14.94 -9.79 -51.16
N TYR A 519 -14.57 -10.75 -52.01
CA TYR A 519 -13.59 -10.55 -53.08
C TYR A 519 -14.00 -11.31 -54.34
N SER A 520 -14.81 -10.66 -55.19
CA SER A 520 -14.86 -10.84 -56.66
C SER A 520 -16.14 -10.21 -57.21
N SER A 521 -16.06 -8.97 -57.69
CA SER A 521 -16.40 -8.58 -59.07
C SER A 521 -16.74 -7.08 -59.18
N LYS A 522 -15.89 -6.42 -59.98
CA LYS A 522 -16.03 -5.12 -60.66
C LYS A 522 -16.04 -3.84 -59.83
#